data_AF-A0A8J9V0Y5-F1
#
_entry.id   AF-A0A8J9V0Y5-F1
#
_cell.length_a   1.000
_cell.length_b   1.000
_cell.length_c   1.000
_cell.angle_alpha   90.00
_cell.angle_beta   90.00
_cell.angle_gamma   90.00
#
_symmetry.space_group_name_H-M   'P 1'
#
loop_
_entity.id
_entity.type
_entity.pdbx_description
1 polymer ?
#
loop_
_entity_poly.entity_id
_entity_poly.type
_entity_poly.pdbx_seq_one_letter_code
_entity_poly.pdbx_strand_id
1 'polypeptide(L)'
;MIHKWWHKFIRRRTKPIPTDVAVLWKRRLSFAYAICAWNAFGILVYNFYHGKADWAQYYGLKSEEEQAIPPGQAWANTLGIKDAKVYRISGLSKVDEYDIVDGKEVRHENKTQEAEELSQ
;
A
#
# COMPACT_ATOMS: atom_id res chain seq x y z
N MET A 1 18.24 11.47 6.20
CA MET A 1 19.10 12.32 7.04
C MET A 1 18.23 13.31 7.80
N ILE A 2 17.90 13.04 9.07
CA ILE A 2 17.18 14.02 9.90
C ILE A 2 18.03 15.30 9.93
N HIS A 3 17.42 16.45 9.66
CA HIS A 3 18.17 17.70 9.44
C HIS A 3 19.05 17.99 10.66
N LYS A 4 20.38 17.85 10.52
CA LYS A 4 21.39 18.06 11.60
C LYS A 4 21.21 19.41 12.29
N TRP A 5 20.69 20.40 11.56
CA TRP A 5 20.31 21.73 12.05
C TRP A 5 19.25 21.67 13.15
N TRP A 6 18.22 20.83 13.02
CA TRP A 6 17.14 20.69 14.01
C TRP A 6 17.66 20.09 15.32
N HIS A 7 18.48 19.04 15.23
CA HIS A 7 19.12 18.45 16.41
C HIS A 7 20.04 19.45 17.12
N LYS A 8 20.79 20.25 16.34
CA LYS A 8 21.64 21.33 16.85
C LYS A 8 20.82 22.45 17.50
N PHE A 9 19.68 22.80 16.92
CA PHE A 9 18.75 23.80 17.45
C PHE A 9 18.16 23.35 18.80
N ILE A 10 17.66 22.12 18.86
CA ILE A 10 17.15 21.53 20.11
C ILE A 10 18.25 21.51 21.17
N ARG A 11 19.43 20.94 20.87
CA ARG A 11 20.52 20.88 21.86
C ARG A 11 21.00 22.23 22.36
N ARG A 12 20.91 23.28 21.54
CA ARG A 12 21.25 24.65 21.96
C ARG A 12 20.19 25.28 22.86
N ARG A 13 18.92 24.91 22.70
CA ARG A 13 17.79 25.51 23.44
C ARG A 13 17.35 24.71 24.66
N THR A 14 17.65 23.41 24.73
CA THR A 14 17.27 22.54 25.86
C THR A 14 18.45 22.26 26.77
N LYS A 15 18.24 22.43 28.09
CA LYS A 15 19.18 22.00 29.12
C LYS A 15 19.18 20.46 29.22
N PRO A 16 20.28 19.83 29.65
CA PRO A 16 20.31 18.39 29.88
C PRO A 16 19.23 18.01 30.89
N ILE A 17 18.44 16.98 30.56
CA ILE A 17 17.33 16.51 31.39
C ILE A 17 17.90 15.53 32.42
N PRO A 18 17.59 15.66 33.73
CA PRO A 18 17.96 14.66 34.73
C PRO A 18 17.41 13.28 34.38
N THR A 19 18.17 12.22 34.67
CA THR A 19 17.85 10.85 34.27
C THR A 19 16.46 10.38 34.70
N ASP A 20 16.07 10.67 35.95
CA ASP A 20 14.78 10.23 36.50
C ASP A 20 13.59 10.87 35.76
N VAL A 21 13.73 12.15 35.44
CA VAL A 21 12.74 12.92 34.67
C VAL A 21 12.66 12.39 33.24
N ALA A 22 13.81 12.06 32.63
CA ALA A 22 13.86 11.51 31.29
C ALA A 22 13.14 10.15 31.19
N VAL A 23 13.34 9.25 32.16
CA VAL A 23 12.67 7.94 32.21
C VAL A 23 11.16 8.11 32.34
N LEU A 24 10.71 9.01 33.21
CA LEU A 24 9.30 9.29 33.42
C LEU A 24 8.63 9.85 32.15
N TRP A 25 9.28 10.81 31.48
CA TRP A 25 8.76 11.39 30.24
C TRP A 25 8.78 10.39 29.08
N LYS A 26 9.82 9.55 28.99
CA LYS A 26 9.86 8.45 28.01
C LYS A 26 8.63 7.56 28.16
N ARG A 27 8.31 7.13 29.40
CA ARG A 27 7.13 6.30 29.67
C ARG A 27 5.82 6.99 29.27
N ARG A 28 5.66 8.27 29.63
CA ARG A 28 4.47 9.05 29.26
C ARG A 28 4.30 9.19 27.76
N LEU A 29 5.38 9.51 27.04
CA LEU A 29 5.37 9.62 25.59
C LEU A 29 5.09 8.28 24.91
N SER A 30 5.60 7.16 25.46
CA SER A 30 5.26 5.82 24.96
C SER A 30 3.77 5.51 25.09
N PHE A 31 3.14 5.85 26.21
CA PHE A 31 1.70 5.68 26.38
C PHE A 31 0.89 6.58 25.43
N ALA A 32 1.25 7.86 25.33
CA ALA A 32 0.61 8.78 24.40
C ALA A 32 0.72 8.27 22.95
N TYR A 33 1.91 7.82 22.56
CA TYR A 33 2.16 7.22 21.25
C TYR A 33 1.27 6.00 21.01
N ALA A 34 1.18 5.09 21.99
CA ALA A 34 0.35 3.89 21.86
C ALA A 34 -1.14 4.23 21.66
N ILE A 35 -1.66 5.20 22.42
CA ILE A 35 -3.05 5.66 22.28
C ILE A 35 -3.27 6.29 20.89
N CYS A 36 -2.38 7.20 20.46
CA CYS A 36 -2.50 7.83 19.15
C CYS A 36 -2.41 6.81 18.02
N ALA A 37 -1.46 5.87 18.11
CA ALA A 37 -1.28 4.80 17.12
C ALA A 37 -2.50 3.89 17.06
N TRP A 38 -3.10 3.53 18.20
CA TRP A 38 -4.30 2.71 18.25
C TRP A 38 -5.51 3.40 17.59
N ASN A 39 -5.69 4.68 17.85
CA ASN A 39 -6.76 5.46 17.21
C ASN A 39 -6.53 5.61 15.70
N ALA A 40 -5.30 5.90 15.28
CA ALA A 40 -4.95 5.98 13.85
C ALA A 40 -5.16 4.63 13.14
N PHE A 41 -4.80 3.52 13.80
CA PHE A 41 -5.05 2.18 13.29
C PHE A 41 -6.55 1.89 13.16
N GLY A 42 -7.36 2.27 14.15
CA GLY A 42 -8.81 2.14 14.09
C GLY A 42 -9.42 2.91 12.90
N ILE A 43 -8.97 4.15 12.67
CA ILE A 43 -9.40 4.96 11.51
C ILE A 43 -9.00 4.28 10.20
N LEU A 44 -7.80 3.71 10.13
CA LEU A 44 -7.34 2.98 8.96
C LEU A 44 -8.26 1.79 8.66
N VAL A 45 -8.51 0.92 9.64
CA VAL A 45 -9.39 -0.25 9.50
C VAL A 45 -10.81 0.17 9.10
N TYR A 46 -11.34 1.22 9.73
CA TYR A 46 -12.65 1.78 9.39
C TYR A 46 -12.73 2.22 7.93
N ASN A 47 -11.70 2.91 7.42
CA ASN A 47 -11.63 3.34 6.04
C ASN A 47 -11.55 2.16 5.07
N PHE A 48 -10.75 1.13 5.40
CA PHE A 48 -10.71 -0.11 4.61
C PHE A 48 -12.08 -0.78 4.54
N TYR A 49 -12.79 -0.88 5.66
CA TYR A 49 -14.13 -1.48 5.71
C TYR A 49 -15.15 -0.73 4.84
N HIS A 50 -15.05 0.60 4.76
CA HIS A 50 -15.92 1.44 3.92
C HIS A 50 -15.46 1.52 2.45
N GLY A 51 -14.51 0.69 2.02
CA GLY A 51 -14.01 0.68 0.65
C GLY A 51 -13.14 1.89 0.28
N LYS A 52 -12.74 2.71 1.26
CA LYS A 52 -11.84 3.86 1.06
C LYS A 52 -10.37 3.47 1.10
N ALA A 53 -10.05 2.23 0.74
CA ALA A 53 -8.69 1.73 0.66
C ALA A 53 -7.91 2.42 -0.47
N ASP A 54 -8.58 2.71 -1.60
CA ASP A 54 -8.04 3.54 -2.68
C ASP A 54 -8.34 5.03 -2.39
N TRP A 55 -7.42 5.65 -1.66
CA TRP A 55 -7.53 7.07 -1.31
C TRP A 55 -7.45 7.98 -2.55
N ALA A 56 -6.68 7.61 -3.57
CA ALA A 56 -6.55 8.41 -4.79
C ALA A 56 -7.89 8.50 -5.54
N GLN A 57 -8.61 7.38 -5.61
CA GLN A 57 -9.97 7.37 -6.14
C GLN A 57 -10.93 8.20 -5.28
N TYR A 58 -10.89 8.03 -3.96
CA TYR A 58 -11.81 8.72 -3.05
C TYR A 58 -11.71 10.25 -3.12
N TYR A 59 -10.50 10.78 -3.31
CA TYR A 59 -10.26 12.22 -3.45
C TYR A 59 -10.35 12.73 -4.90
N GLY A 60 -10.76 11.89 -5.86
CA GLY A 60 -10.90 12.27 -7.26
C GLY A 60 -9.57 12.61 -7.96
N LEU A 61 -8.45 12.09 -7.44
CA LEU A 61 -7.12 12.30 -8.01
C LEU A 61 -6.82 11.32 -9.16
N LYS A 62 -7.62 10.26 -9.28
CA LYS A 62 -7.48 9.21 -10.28
C LYS A 62 -8.63 9.29 -11.27
N SER A 63 -8.32 9.24 -12.57
CA SER A 63 -9.34 9.23 -13.62
C SER A 63 -10.03 7.86 -13.70
N GLU A 64 -11.25 7.81 -14.24
CA GLU A 64 -11.98 6.55 -14.46
C GLU A 64 -11.19 5.60 -15.38
N GLU A 65 -10.47 6.16 -16.36
CA GLU A 65 -9.60 5.40 -17.26
C GLU A 65 -8.44 4.73 -16.51
N GLU A 66 -7.76 5.45 -15.61
CA GLU A 66 -6.69 4.89 -14.78
C GLU A 66 -7.19 3.86 -13.77
N GLN A 67 -8.46 3.95 -13.38
CA GLN A 67 -9.09 2.97 -12.49
C GLN A 67 -9.37 1.65 -13.20
N ALA A 68 -9.73 1.70 -14.48
CA ALA A 68 -10.01 0.52 -15.28
C ALA A 68 -8.75 -0.32 -15.58
N ILE A 69 -7.57 0.30 -15.57
CA ILE A 69 -6.31 -0.39 -15.86
C ILE A 69 -5.96 -1.37 -14.72
N PRO A 70 -5.75 -2.66 -15.03
CA PRO A 70 -5.29 -3.64 -14.04
C PRO A 70 -3.96 -3.21 -13.41
N PRO A 71 -3.75 -3.41 -12.09
CA PRO A 71 -2.52 -3.01 -11.41
C PRO A 71 -1.24 -3.52 -12.08
N GLY A 72 -1.25 -4.77 -12.59
CA GLY A 72 -0.10 -5.34 -13.29
C GLY A 72 0.26 -4.59 -14.57
N GLN A 73 -0.74 -4.13 -15.32
CA GLN A 73 -0.53 -3.33 -16.52
C GLN A 73 -0.10 -1.90 -16.17
N ALA A 74 -0.70 -1.30 -15.14
CA ALA A 74 -0.29 0.02 -14.66
C ALA A 74 1.20 0.02 -14.24
N TRP A 75 1.64 -1.02 -13.53
CA TRP A 75 3.04 -1.18 -13.16
C TRP A 75 3.96 -1.40 -14.36
N ALA A 76 3.58 -2.26 -15.31
CA ALA A 76 4.36 -2.46 -16.55
C ALA A 76 4.56 -1.14 -17.32
N ASN A 77 3.51 -0.32 -17.42
CA ASN A 77 3.57 1.00 -18.04
C ASN A 77 4.51 1.96 -17.29
N THR A 78 4.46 2.00 -15.95
CA THR A 78 5.38 2.84 -15.16
C THR A 78 6.85 2.44 -15.29
N LEU A 79 7.12 1.16 -15.55
CA LEU A 79 8.47 0.61 -15.71
C LEU A 79 8.94 0.58 -17.17
N GLY A 80 8.07 0.95 -18.13
CA GLY A 80 8.38 0.90 -19.57
C GLY A 80 8.56 -0.52 -20.12
N ILE A 81 7.96 -1.52 -19.49
CA ILE A 81 8.04 -2.93 -19.92
C ILE A 81 6.97 -3.17 -20.98
N LYS A 82 7.41 -3.51 -22.20
CA LYS A 82 6.52 -3.74 -23.35
C LYS A 82 5.90 -5.13 -23.37
N ASP A 83 6.70 -6.13 -22.98
CA ASP A 83 6.31 -7.54 -22.99
C ASP A 83 6.47 -8.14 -21.59
N ALA A 84 5.37 -8.57 -20.98
CA ALA A 84 5.38 -9.16 -19.64
C ALA A 84 4.23 -10.14 -19.43
N LYS A 85 4.52 -11.26 -18.78
CA LYS A 85 3.51 -12.23 -18.36
C LYS A 85 3.03 -11.89 -16.96
N VAL A 86 1.73 -11.65 -16.79
CA VAL A 86 1.16 -11.23 -15.51
C VAL A 86 0.37 -12.35 -14.87
N TYR A 87 0.75 -12.69 -13.65
CA TYR A 87 0.04 -13.63 -12.78
C TYR A 87 -0.69 -12.88 -11.68
N ARG A 88 -2.02 -12.94 -11.67
CA ARG A 88 -2.83 -12.39 -10.57
C ARG A 88 -3.09 -13.48 -9.53
N ILE A 89 -2.52 -13.30 -8.34
CA ILE A 89 -2.75 -14.17 -7.19
C ILE A 89 -3.67 -13.44 -6.22
N SER A 90 -4.73 -14.10 -5.76
CA SER A 90 -5.60 -13.60 -4.69
C SER A 90 -5.71 -14.67 -3.61
N GLY A 91 -5.37 -14.31 -2.38
CA GLY A 91 -5.28 -15.28 -1.28
C GLY A 91 -4.24 -16.35 -1.56
N LEU A 92 -4.68 -17.60 -1.73
CA LEU A 92 -3.82 -18.77 -1.97
C LEU A 92 -3.92 -19.34 -3.39
N SER A 93 -4.72 -18.72 -4.28
CA SER A 93 -4.97 -19.25 -5.62
C SER A 93 -4.62 -18.25 -6.73
N LYS A 94 -4.20 -18.78 -7.88
CA LYS A 94 -4.04 -18.02 -9.12
C LYS A 94 -5.42 -17.73 -9.71
N VAL A 95 -5.80 -16.46 -9.74
CA VAL A 95 -7.12 -15.99 -10.19
C VAL A 95 -7.12 -15.66 -11.67
N ASP A 96 -6.04 -15.05 -12.17
CA ASP A 96 -5.99 -14.56 -13.55
C ASP A 96 -4.58 -14.70 -14.14
N GLU A 97 -4.52 -14.83 -15.47
CA GLU A 97 -3.29 -14.88 -16.26
C GLU A 97 -3.53 -14.15 -17.57
N TYR A 98 -2.71 -13.14 -17.85
CA TYR A 98 -2.73 -12.42 -19.10
C TYR A 98 -1.32 -11.99 -19.49
N ASP A 99 -1.10 -11.87 -20.79
CA ASP A 99 0.17 -11.41 -21.34
C ASP A 99 0.03 -9.93 -21.74
N ILE A 100 1.05 -9.14 -21.46
CA ILE A 100 1.20 -7.79 -21.98
C ILE A 100 2.11 -7.93 -23.19
N VAL A 101 1.64 -7.54 -24.37
CA VAL A 101 2.42 -7.53 -25.61
C VAL A 101 2.31 -6.15 -26.22
N ASP A 102 3.45 -5.51 -26.51
CA ASP A 102 3.51 -4.12 -26.97
C ASP A 102 2.69 -3.14 -26.10
N GLY A 103 2.66 -3.37 -24.78
CA GLY A 103 1.93 -2.53 -23.82
C GLY A 103 0.41 -2.73 -23.79
N LYS A 104 -0.14 -3.67 -24.56
CA LYS A 104 -1.57 -4.03 -24.55
C LYS A 104 -1.79 -5.37 -23.85
N GLU A 105 -2.88 -5.47 -23.10
CA GLU A 105 -3.31 -6.72 -22.47
C GLU A 105 -3.89 -7.68 -23.52
N VAL A 106 -3.39 -8.91 -23.53
CA VAL A 106 -3.86 -10.04 -24.34
C VAL A 106 -4.24 -11.16 -23.37
N ARG A 107 -5.53 -11.52 -23.36
CA ARG A 107 -6.06 -12.65 -22.59
C ARG A 107 -6.17 -13.87 -23.49
N HIS A 108 -5.70 -15.01 -23.00
CA HIS A 108 -5.91 -16.30 -23.64
C HIS A 108 -7.08 -17.02 -22.94
N GLU A 109 -8.18 -17.27 -23.65
CA GLU A 109 -9.44 -17.87 -23.13
C GLU A 109 -9.34 -19.38 -22.75
N ASN A 110 -8.18 -19.87 -22.33
CA ASN A 110 -7.94 -21.32 -22.23
C ASN A 110 -8.43 -21.97 -20.91
N LYS A 111 -9.53 -21.52 -20.29
CA LYS A 111 -9.99 -22.09 -19.00
C LYS A 111 -11.43 -22.55 -18.90
N THR A 112 -12.23 -22.47 -19.96
CA THR A 112 -13.61 -22.98 -19.92
C THR A 112 -13.69 -24.49 -20.24
N GLN A 113 -12.70 -25.08 -20.91
CA GLN A 113 -12.80 -26.47 -21.41
C GLN A 113 -12.35 -27.55 -20.40
N GLU A 114 -11.38 -27.29 -19.52
CA GLU A 114 -10.89 -28.30 -18.55
C GLU A 114 -11.87 -28.61 -17.41
N ALA A 115 -12.84 -27.72 -17.12
CA ALA A 115 -13.84 -27.94 -16.06
C ALA A 115 -15.02 -28.82 -16.51
N GLU A 116 -15.38 -28.80 -17.80
CA GLU A 116 -16.46 -29.65 -18.35
C GLU A 116 -16.00 -31.10 -18.55
N GLU A 117 -14.76 -31.34 -18.98
CA GLU A 117 -14.21 -32.70 -19.20
C GLU A 117 -14.00 -33.51 -17.91
N LEU A 118 -13.88 -32.87 -16.74
CA LEU A 118 -13.78 -33.55 -15.44
C LEU A 118 -15.14 -33.91 -14.83
N SER A 119 -16.24 -33.56 -15.50
CA SER A 119 -17.62 -33.80 -15.03
C SER A 119 -18.43 -34.79 -15.89
N GLN A 120 -17.80 -35.40 -16.90
CA GLN A 120 -18.33 -36.50 -17.71
C GLN A 120 -17.62 -37.81 -17.36
#